data_AF-A0A2S2PFQ1-F1
#
_entry.id   AF-A0A2S2PFQ1-F1
#
_cell.length_a   1.000
_cell.length_b   1.000
_cell.length_c   1.000
_cell.angle_alpha   90.00
_cell.angle_beta   90.00
_cell.angle_gamma   90.00
#
_symmetry.space_group_name_H-M   'P 1'
#
loop_
_entity.id
_entity.type
_entity.pdbx_description
1 polymer ?
#
loop_
_entity_poly.entity_id
_entity_poly.type
_entity_poly.pdbx_seq_one_letter_code
_entity_poly.pdbx_strand_id
1 'polypeptide(L)'
;MKYIYIYIIQLYGYNTMLFSILIGLAMLLPRCTVVNMFEFIPSERMTHRCHYYHEKVDVTCTFGIWHPLAAEKLLMLTANTMPDQTVFHTGFLSIPGYKSPICTS
;
A
#
# COMPACT_ATOMS: atom_id res chain seq x y z
N MET A 1 20.76 3.50 7.61
CA MET A 1 19.31 3.21 7.68
C MET A 1 18.76 3.36 6.26
N LYS A 2 18.13 2.33 5.70
CA LYS A 2 17.60 2.35 4.32
C LYS A 2 16.09 2.54 4.38
N TYR A 3 15.62 3.67 3.88
CA TYR A 3 14.20 4.01 3.74
C TYR A 3 13.85 4.00 2.27
N ILE A 4 12.71 3.38 1.92
CA ILE A 4 12.14 3.44 0.58
C ILE A 4 10.72 3.96 0.68
N TYR A 5 10.40 4.89 -0.23
CA TYR A 5 9.10 5.53 -0.37
C TYR A 5 8.42 4.90 -1.58
N ILE A 6 7.31 4.20 -1.36
CA ILE A 6 6.49 3.63 -2.42
C ILE A 6 5.27 4.52 -2.59
N TYR A 7 5.21 5.24 -3.72
CA TYR A 7 3.98 5.88 -4.17
C TYR A 7 3.18 4.84 -4.93
N ILE A 8 2.02 4.45 -4.40
CA ILE A 8 1.20 3.42 -5.04
C ILE A 8 0.28 4.09 -6.05
N ILE A 9 0.52 3.77 -7.32
CA ILE A 9 -0.17 4.34 -8.47
C ILE A 9 -0.99 3.20 -9.10
N GLN A 10 -2.32 3.19 -8.90
CA GLN A 10 -3.20 2.07 -9.25
C GLN A 10 -3.27 1.82 -10.77
N LEU A 11 -2.37 1.00 -11.32
CA LEU A 11 -2.32 0.60 -12.74
C LEU A 11 -3.59 -0.13 -13.17
N TYR A 12 -4.52 0.61 -13.77
CA TYR A 12 -5.62 0.01 -14.53
C TYR A 12 -5.18 -0.39 -15.94
N GLY A 13 -5.35 -1.67 -16.26
CA GLY A 13 -5.28 -2.19 -17.64
C GLY A 13 -4.99 -3.68 -17.75
N TYR A 14 -4.28 -4.26 -16.77
CA TYR A 14 -4.00 -5.69 -16.70
C TYR A 14 -4.14 -6.16 -15.26
N ASN A 15 -4.57 -7.41 -15.05
CA ASN A 15 -4.84 -8.10 -13.78
C ASN A 15 -3.63 -8.23 -12.80
N THR A 16 -2.70 -7.27 -12.78
CA THR A 16 -1.32 -7.45 -12.30
C THR A 16 -0.91 -6.52 -11.16
N MET A 17 -1.72 -5.53 -10.79
CA MET A 17 -1.37 -4.52 -9.77
C MET A 17 -1.17 -5.15 -8.37
N LEU A 18 -2.05 -6.08 -7.96
CA LEU A 18 -2.00 -6.75 -6.65
C LEU A 18 -0.75 -7.63 -6.49
N PHE A 19 -0.43 -8.42 -7.53
CA PHE A 19 0.81 -9.21 -7.56
C PHE A 19 2.05 -8.32 -7.42
N SER A 20 2.06 -7.17 -8.09
CA SER A 20 3.22 -6.27 -8.06
C SER A 20 3.47 -5.63 -6.68
N ILE A 21 2.41 -5.31 -5.92
CA ILE A 21 2.58 -4.63 -4.63
C ILE A 21 3.04 -5.57 -3.53
N LEU A 22 2.46 -6.76 -3.44
CA LEU A 22 2.85 -7.78 -2.46
C LEU A 22 4.26 -8.28 -2.74
N ILE A 23 4.64 -8.45 -4.01
CA ILE A 23 5.99 -8.86 -4.38
C ILE A 23 6.99 -7.75 -4.15
N GLY A 24 6.66 -6.51 -4.53
CA GLY A 24 7.48 -5.35 -4.24
C GLY A 24 7.75 -5.24 -2.74
N LEU A 25 6.71 -5.37 -1.93
CA LEU A 25 6.84 -5.36 -0.48
C LEU A 25 7.66 -6.55 0.04
N ALA A 26 7.39 -7.78 -0.41
CA ALA A 26 8.13 -8.98 -0.01
C ALA A 26 9.63 -8.89 -0.36
N MET A 27 9.99 -8.21 -1.45
CA MET A 27 11.39 -7.94 -1.83
C MET A 27 12.05 -6.82 -1.01
N LEU A 28 11.26 -5.90 -0.46
CA LEU A 28 11.73 -4.74 0.29
C LEU A 28 11.84 -5.00 1.79
N LEU A 29 10.91 -5.77 2.37
CA LEU A 29 10.89 -6.14 3.79
C LEU A 29 12.19 -6.77 4.32
N PRO A 30 12.89 -7.67 3.60
CA PRO A 30 14.17 -8.20 4.07
C PRO A 30 15.36 -7.25 3.85
N ARG A 31 15.21 -6.19 3.04
CA ARG A 31 16.30 -5.26 2.67
C ARG A 31 16.20 -3.87 3.31
N CYS A 32 15.03 -3.49 3.79
CA CYS A 32 14.74 -2.20 4.39
C CYS A 32 14.36 -2.37 5.85
N THR A 33 14.73 -1.41 6.70
CA THR A 33 14.31 -1.41 8.11
C THR A 33 12.86 -0.99 8.26
N VAL A 34 12.41 -0.11 7.37
CA VAL A 34 11.05 0.42 7.32
C VAL A 34 10.71 0.65 5.84
N VAL A 35 9.50 0.29 5.44
CA VAL A 35 8.93 0.56 4.13
C VAL A 35 7.77 1.54 4.31
N ASN A 36 7.89 2.71 3.70
CA ASN A 36 6.86 3.75 3.78
C ASN A 36 6.02 3.71 2.51
N MET A 37 4.70 3.69 2.67
CA MET A 37 3.72 3.67 1.59
C MET A 37 2.83 4.91 1.66
N PHE A 38 2.52 5.48 0.50
CA PHE A 38 1.66 6.65 0.37
C PHE A 38 0.47 6.35 -0.52
N GLU A 39 -0.72 6.79 -0.09
CA GLU A 39 -2.00 6.69 -0.80
C GLU A 39 -2.39 5.23 -1.16
N PHE A 40 -1.86 4.25 -0.42
CA PHE A 40 -2.33 2.87 -0.50
C PHE A 40 -3.70 2.71 0.14
N ILE A 41 -3.79 3.18 1.39
CA ILE A 41 -5.05 3.52 2.03
C ILE A 41 -5.38 4.96 1.61
N PRO A 42 -6.55 5.19 1.01
CA PRO A 42 -6.90 6.52 0.53
C PRO A 42 -7.00 7.49 1.70
N SER A 43 -6.40 8.67 1.55
CA SER A 43 -6.54 9.75 2.51
C SER A 43 -7.88 10.50 2.33
N GLU A 44 -8.10 11.55 3.13
CA GLU A 44 -9.18 12.54 2.88
C GLU A 44 -9.13 13.17 1.48
N ARG A 45 -7.99 13.09 0.78
CA ARG A 45 -7.82 13.55 -0.60
C ARG A 45 -8.28 12.52 -1.62
N MET A 46 -8.99 11.48 -1.20
CA MET A 46 -9.50 10.44 -2.07
C MET A 46 -10.27 11.05 -3.24
N THR A 47 -9.82 10.75 -4.45
CA THR A 47 -10.55 11.07 -5.68
C THR A 47 -10.93 9.78 -6.40
N HIS A 48 -11.84 9.89 -7.35
CA HIS A 48 -12.21 8.77 -8.21
C HIS A 48 -11.17 8.55 -9.33
N ARG A 49 -10.05 9.30 -9.35
CA ARG A 49 -8.97 9.11 -10.33
C ARG A 49 -8.14 7.89 -9.96
N CYS A 50 -7.82 7.05 -10.95
CA CYS A 50 -6.97 5.87 -10.73
C CYS A 50 -5.49 6.22 -10.56
N HIS A 51 -5.06 7.29 -11.24
CA HIS A 51 -3.66 7.69 -11.34
C HIS A 51 -3.53 9.19 -11.15
N TYR A 52 -2.46 9.63 -10.50
CA TYR A 52 -2.20 11.07 -10.37
C TYR A 52 -1.91 11.73 -11.73
N TYR A 53 -1.35 10.98 -12.69
CA TYR A 53 -0.94 11.48 -14.00
C TYR A 53 -2.01 11.29 -15.09
N HIS A 54 -3.11 10.58 -14.80
CA HIS A 54 -4.11 10.25 -15.81
C HIS A 54 -5.51 10.66 -15.34
N GLU A 55 -6.29 11.24 -16.25
CA GLU A 55 -7.61 11.80 -15.92
C GLU A 55 -8.73 10.75 -15.83
N LYS A 56 -8.45 9.48 -16.13
CA LYS A 56 -9.44 8.41 -16.06
C LYS A 56 -9.99 8.26 -14.64
N VAL A 57 -11.32 8.35 -14.57
CA VAL A 57 -12.11 8.24 -13.35
C VAL A 57 -12.75 6.85 -13.29
N ASP A 58 -12.39 6.07 -12.27
CA ASP A 58 -12.97 4.76 -12.03
C ASP A 58 -12.82 4.38 -10.55
N VAL A 59 -13.95 4.22 -9.85
CA VAL A 59 -13.98 3.90 -8.40
C VAL A 59 -13.44 2.50 -8.10
N THR A 60 -13.41 1.65 -9.11
CA THR A 60 -13.01 0.25 -9.00
C THR A 60 -11.49 0.13 -8.85
N CYS A 61 -10.75 1.16 -9.25
CA CYS A 61 -9.35 1.38 -8.93
C CYS A 61 -9.12 1.42 -7.41
N THR A 62 -9.97 2.11 -6.65
CA THR A 62 -9.70 2.31 -5.22
C THR A 62 -10.30 1.20 -4.35
N PHE A 63 -11.47 0.66 -4.71
CA PHE A 63 -12.15 -0.33 -3.88
C PHE A 63 -11.94 -1.79 -4.34
N GLY A 64 -11.46 -1.99 -5.57
CA GLY A 64 -11.36 -3.30 -6.19
C GLY A 64 -12.70 -3.82 -6.70
N ILE A 65 -12.66 -4.61 -7.77
CA ILE A 65 -13.78 -5.43 -8.26
C ILE A 65 -13.33 -6.87 -8.42
N TRP A 66 -12.32 -7.10 -9.26
CA TRP A 66 -11.88 -8.45 -9.63
C TRP A 66 -10.86 -9.05 -8.68
N HIS A 67 -10.15 -8.21 -7.95
CA HIS A 67 -9.11 -8.63 -7.04
C HIS A 67 -9.48 -8.25 -5.61
N PRO A 68 -9.02 -9.00 -4.60
CA PRO A 68 -9.30 -8.72 -3.19
C PRO A 68 -8.46 -7.54 -2.68
N LEU A 69 -8.47 -6.41 -3.39
CA LEU A 69 -7.75 -5.19 -3.05
C LEU A 69 -8.15 -4.68 -1.66
N ALA A 70 -9.42 -4.84 -1.29
CA ALA A 70 -9.90 -4.54 0.05
C ALA A 70 -9.18 -5.39 1.12
N ALA A 71 -8.93 -6.68 0.86
CA ALA A 71 -8.21 -7.55 1.78
C ALA A 71 -6.71 -7.17 1.88
N GLU A 72 -6.09 -6.77 0.78
CA GLU A 72 -4.71 -6.28 0.80
C GLU A 72 -4.56 -4.96 1.56
N LYS A 73 -5.51 -4.04 1.36
CA LYS A 73 -5.60 -2.80 2.14
C LYS A 73 -5.71 -3.10 3.64
N LEU A 74 -6.57 -4.06 3.99
CA LEU A 74 -6.71 -4.49 5.38
C LEU A 74 -5.39 -5.09 5.91
N LEU A 75 -4.72 -5.94 5.13
CA LEU A 75 -3.43 -6.53 5.50
C LEU A 75 -2.37 -5.46 5.76
N MET A 76 -2.24 -4.46 4.89
CA MET A 76 -1.27 -3.38 5.09
C MET A 76 -1.64 -2.48 6.26
N LEU A 77 -2.93 -2.27 6.52
CA LEU A 77 -3.40 -1.53 7.70
C LEU A 77 -3.08 -2.28 9.00
N THR A 78 -3.24 -3.60 9.03
CA THR A 78 -2.86 -4.44 10.18
C THR A 78 -1.34 -4.49 10.39
N ALA A 79 -0.56 -4.46 9.31
CA ALA A 79 0.91 -4.46 9.37
C ALA A 79 1.51 -3.07 9.67
N ASN A 80 0.72 -2.02 9.61
CA ASN A 80 1.16 -0.64 9.76
C ASN A 80 1.44 -0.29 11.23
N THR A 81 2.40 0.61 11.44
CA THR A 81 2.84 1.12 12.75
C THR A 81 2.34 2.53 13.07
N MET A 82 1.75 3.22 12.09
CA MET A 82 1.24 4.58 12.26
C MET A 82 -0.18 4.61 12.85
N PRO A 83 -0.58 5.66 13.57
CA PRO A 83 -1.95 5.82 14.05
C PRO A 83 -2.96 5.94 12.90
N ASP A 84 -4.15 5.35 13.07
CA ASP A 84 -5.23 5.39 12.07
C ASP A 84 -5.59 6.82 11.62
N GLN A 85 -5.57 7.78 12.55
CA GLN A 85 -5.83 9.18 12.24
C GLN A 85 -4.78 9.76 11.28
N THR A 86 -3.51 9.39 11.43
CA THR A 86 -2.45 9.80 10.50
C THR A 86 -2.65 9.15 9.14
N VAL A 87 -2.98 7.86 9.11
CA VAL A 87 -3.27 7.12 7.87
C VAL A 87 -4.44 7.77 7.14
N PHE A 88 -5.51 8.12 7.84
CA PHE A 88 -6.70 8.74 7.26
C PHE A 88 -6.43 10.16 6.72
N HIS A 89 -5.74 11.03 7.46
CA HIS A 89 -5.48 12.39 7.00
C HIS A 89 -4.42 12.49 5.91
N THR A 90 -3.42 11.59 5.91
CA THR A 90 -2.23 11.74 5.06
C THR A 90 -2.03 10.63 4.03
N GLY A 91 -2.75 9.51 4.16
CA GLY A 91 -2.55 8.32 3.33
C GLY A 91 -1.20 7.64 3.59
N PHE A 92 -0.54 7.97 4.70
CA PHE A 92 0.80 7.49 5.05
C PHE A 92 0.73 6.21 5.88
N LEU A 93 1.39 5.16 5.40
CA LEU A 93 1.61 3.92 6.15
C LEU A 93 3.10 3.63 6.30
N SER A 94 3.46 3.06 7.44
CA SER A 94 4.83 2.61 7.74
C SER A 94 4.80 1.15 8.16
N ILE A 95 5.41 0.30 7.34
CA ILE A 95 5.52 -1.14 7.57
C ILE A 95 6.94 -1.45 8.05
N PRO A 96 7.11 -2.07 9.22
CA PRO A 96 8.43 -2.46 9.70
C PRO A 96 8.99 -3.59 8.84
N GLY A 97 10.26 -3.49 8.47
CA GLY A 97 10.97 -4.58 7.80
C GLY A 97 11.10 -5.81 8.70
N TYR A 98 11.45 -6.95 8.11
CA TYR A 98 11.71 -8.17 8.86
C TYR A 98 12.97 -7.98 9.72
N LYS A 99 12.78 -7.81 11.03
CA LYS A 99 13.80 -8.16 12.01
C LYS A 99 13.84 -9.69 12.07
N SER A 100 14.99 -10.28 12.39
CA SER A 100 15.13 -11.74 12.60
C SER A 100 13.85 -12.29 13.25
N PRO A 101 13.15 -13.25 12.62
CA PRO A 101 11.83 -13.62 13.07
C PRO A 101 11.93 -14.08 14.53
N ILE A 102 11.43 -13.25 15.45
CA ILE A 102 11.10 -13.71 16.80
C ILE A 102 9.80 -14.48 16.62
N CYS A 103 9.93 -15.66 16.03
CA CYS A 103 8.88 -16.67 16.03
C CYS A 103 9.24 -17.62 17.16
N THR A 104 8.75 -17.33 18.37
CA THR A 104 8.71 -18.36 19.41
C THR A 104 7.61 -19.32 19.02
N SER A 105 8.01 -20.51 18.55
CA SER A 105 7.15 -21.68 18.34
C SER A 105 6.42 -22.07 19.62
#